data_AF-A0AAE6BMF6-F1
#
_entry.id   AF-A0AAE6BMF6-F1
#
_cell.length_a   1.000
_cell.length_b   1.000
_cell.length_c   1.000
_cell.angle_alpha   90.00
_cell.angle_beta   90.00
_cell.angle_gamma   90.00
#
_symmetry.space_group_name_H-M   'P 1'
#
loop_
_entity.id
_entity.type
_entity.pdbx_description
1 polymer ?
#
loop_
_entity_poly.entity_id
_entity_poly.type
_entity_poly.pdbx_seq_one_letter_code
_entity_poly.pdbx_strand_id
1 'polypeptide(L)'
;MSLKTPHEHRQTREIALSDRERHYLGLVARGKHPSHIALVTGATEAEVKDALEVVRNRLGATNLLNAVSIALLRGLIEQDI
;
A
#
# COMPACT_ATOMS: atom_id res chain seq x y z
N MET A 1 34.92 26.12 14.95
CA MET A 1 33.67 26.39 14.22
C MET A 1 33.35 25.15 13.38
N SER A 2 32.48 24.26 13.86
CA SER A 2 32.08 23.07 13.11
C SER A 2 30.60 23.18 12.77
N LEU A 3 30.32 23.60 11.52
CA LEU A 3 28.99 23.58 10.94
C LEU A 3 28.61 22.12 10.71
N LYS A 4 27.85 21.54 11.64
CA LYS A 4 27.11 20.29 11.39
C LYS A 4 25.91 20.68 10.52
N THR A 5 26.01 20.45 9.22
CA THR A 5 24.84 20.41 8.35
C THR A 5 23.93 19.29 8.84
N PRO A 6 22.70 19.56 9.29
CA PRO A 6 21.73 18.49 9.43
C PRO A 6 21.34 18.11 8.00
N HIS A 7 22.00 17.09 7.46
CA HIS A 7 21.40 16.33 6.38
C HIS A 7 20.09 15.84 6.95
N GLU A 8 19.00 16.47 6.52
CA GLU A 8 17.66 16.04 6.81
C GLU A 8 17.63 14.55 6.50
N HIS A 9 17.60 13.75 7.57
CA HIS A 9 17.01 12.44 7.50
C HIS A 9 15.59 12.75 7.05
N ARG A 10 15.39 12.77 5.73
CA ARG A 10 14.11 12.52 5.09
C ARG A 10 13.70 11.23 5.76
N GLN A 11 12.89 11.37 6.81
CA GLN A 11 12.23 10.26 7.44
C GLN A 11 11.47 9.68 6.26
N THR A 12 12.06 8.68 5.64
CA THR A 12 11.33 7.70 4.86
C THR A 12 10.44 7.10 5.92
N ARG A 13 9.30 7.77 6.18
CA ARG A 13 8.28 7.28 7.09
C ARG A 13 8.06 5.88 6.60
N GLU A 14 8.51 4.89 7.37
CA GLU A 14 8.37 3.51 6.98
C GLU A 14 6.86 3.31 6.83
N ILE A 15 6.42 3.21 5.58
CA ILE A 15 4.99 3.11 5.28
C ILE A 15 4.62 1.68 5.66
N ALA A 16 4.30 1.50 6.93
CA ALA A 16 3.79 0.24 7.44
C ALA A 16 2.32 0.14 7.05
N LEU A 17 2.01 -0.77 6.14
CA LEU A 17 0.63 -1.15 5.84
C LEU A 17 0.11 -2.03 6.99
N SER A 18 -1.13 -1.80 7.37
CA SER A 18 -1.86 -2.67 8.28
C SER A 18 -2.09 -4.03 7.60
N ASP A 19 -2.30 -5.07 8.39
CA ASP A 19 -2.50 -6.43 7.86
C ASP A 19 -3.65 -6.49 6.84
N ARG A 20 -4.76 -5.77 7.12
CA ARG A 20 -5.89 -5.61 6.20
C ARG A 20 -5.53 -4.89 4.90
N GLU A 21 -4.76 -3.81 4.98
CA GLU A 21 -4.31 -3.03 3.83
C GLU A 21 -3.41 -3.89 2.93
N ARG A 22 -2.45 -4.60 3.54
CA ARG A 22 -1.57 -5.57 2.88
C ARG A 22 -2.37 -6.69 2.23
N HIS A 23 -3.37 -7.23 2.92
CA HIS A 23 -4.23 -8.29 2.41
C HIS A 23 -5.04 -7.82 1.18
N TYR A 24 -5.70 -6.66 1.25
CA TYR A 24 -6.47 -6.12 0.14
C TYR A 24 -5.58 -5.81 -1.06
N LEU A 25 -4.44 -5.15 -0.83
CA LEU A 25 -3.49 -4.81 -1.87
C LEU A 25 -2.86 -6.07 -2.51
N GLY A 26 -2.62 -7.12 -1.71
CA GLY A 26 -2.15 -8.42 -2.19
C GLY A 26 -3.17 -9.15 -3.08
N LEU A 27 -4.46 -9.05 -2.76
CA LEU A 27 -5.53 -9.59 -3.62
C LEU A 27 -5.66 -8.80 -4.93
N VAL A 28 -5.51 -7.47 -4.89
CA VAL A 28 -5.44 -6.63 -6.10
C VAL A 28 -4.24 -7.00 -6.96
N ALA A 29 -3.08 -7.27 -6.35
CA ALA A 29 -1.88 -7.71 -7.06
C ALA A 29 -2.10 -9.04 -7.81
N ARG A 30 -2.94 -9.93 -7.27
CA ARG A 30 -3.42 -11.16 -7.94
C ARG A 30 -4.49 -10.91 -9.02
N GLY A 31 -4.80 -9.66 -9.34
CA GLY A 31 -5.80 -9.28 -10.33
C GLY A 31 -7.26 -9.37 -9.85
N LYS A 32 -7.51 -9.48 -8.53
CA LYS A 32 -8.88 -9.52 -8.02
C LYS A 32 -9.53 -8.13 -8.05
N HIS A 33 -10.77 -8.07 -8.50
CA HIS A 33 -11.57 -6.84 -8.48
C HIS A 33 -12.01 -6.50 -7.04
N PRO A 34 -12.08 -5.22 -6.65
CA PRO A 34 -12.50 -4.79 -5.31
C PRO A 34 -13.83 -5.40 -4.83
N SER A 35 -14.80 -5.60 -5.73
CA SER A 35 -16.07 -6.28 -5.41
C SER A 35 -15.85 -7.74 -4.98
N HIS A 36 -14.91 -8.45 -5.60
CA HIS A 36 -14.58 -9.82 -5.23
C HIS A 36 -13.78 -9.86 -3.93
N ILE A 37 -12.90 -8.88 -3.72
CA ILE A 37 -12.16 -8.73 -2.46
C ILE A 37 -13.14 -8.55 -1.30
N ALA A 38 -14.11 -7.66 -1.45
CA ALA A 38 -15.18 -7.44 -0.47
C ALA A 38 -15.91 -8.74 -0.10
N LEU A 39 -16.27 -9.56 -1.10
CA LEU A 39 -16.91 -10.87 -0.86
C LEU A 39 -16.00 -11.85 -0.11
N VAL A 40 -14.71 -11.90 -0.44
CA VAL A 40 -13.76 -12.83 0.17
C VAL A 40 -13.36 -12.40 1.58
N THR A 41 -13.33 -11.09 1.86
CA THR A 41 -12.90 -10.54 3.15
C THR A 41 -14.07 -10.24 4.10
N GLY A 42 -15.31 -10.34 3.61
CA GLY A 42 -16.51 -9.98 4.36
C GLY A 42 -16.69 -8.47 4.56
N ALA A 43 -15.91 -7.65 3.87
CA ALA A 43 -16.01 -6.20 3.89
C ALA A 43 -16.98 -5.69 2.82
N THR A 44 -17.37 -4.42 2.88
CA THR A 44 -18.09 -3.79 1.77
C THR A 44 -17.13 -3.33 0.67
N GLU A 45 -17.63 -3.25 -0.57
CA GLU A 45 -16.82 -2.71 -1.68
C GLU A 45 -16.35 -1.28 -1.41
N ALA A 46 -17.17 -0.48 -0.74
CA ALA A 46 -16.83 0.89 -0.34
C ALA A 46 -15.64 0.92 0.63
N GLU A 47 -15.64 0.06 1.66
CA GLU A 47 -14.52 -0.05 2.61
C GLU A 47 -13.24 -0.51 1.93
N VAL A 48 -13.32 -1.47 1.00
CA VAL A 48 -12.15 -1.93 0.24
C VAL A 48 -11.59 -0.80 -0.61
N LYS A 49 -12.44 -0.04 -1.31
CA LYS A 49 -12.01 1.10 -2.12
C LYS A 49 -11.39 2.22 -1.28
N ASP A 50 -12.01 2.56 -0.15
CA ASP A 50 -11.50 3.57 0.79
C ASP A 50 -10.12 3.17 1.33
N ALA A 51 -9.97 1.93 1.80
CA ALA A 51 -8.69 1.42 2.27
C ALA A 51 -7.61 1.46 1.17
N LEU A 52 -7.93 1.02 -0.05
CA LEU A 52 -6.98 1.05 -1.17
C LEU A 52 -6.60 2.48 -1.57
N GLU A 53 -7.52 3.44 -1.45
CA GLU A 53 -7.23 4.86 -1.69
C GLU A 53 -6.31 5.44 -0.62
N VAL A 54 -6.56 5.15 0.65
CA VAL A 54 -5.68 5.54 1.75
C VAL A 54 -4.28 4.98 1.52
N VAL A 55 -4.17 3.69 1.18
CA VAL A 55 -2.90 3.04 0.85
C VAL A 55 -2.21 3.70 -0.34
N ARG A 56 -2.93 3.98 -1.43
CA ARG A 56 -2.41 4.67 -2.61
C ARG A 56 -1.83 6.04 -2.23
N ASN A 57 -2.57 6.83 -1.47
CA ASN A 57 -2.14 8.16 -1.01
C ASN A 57 -0.92 8.07 -0.09
N ARG A 58 -0.90 7.10 0.83
CA ARG A 58 0.24 6.86 1.74
C ARG A 58 1.50 6.47 0.96
N LEU A 59 1.37 5.58 -0.02
CA LEU A 59 2.47 5.14 -0.90
C LEU A 59 2.93 6.22 -1.90
N GLY A 60 2.20 7.32 -2.04
CA GLY A 60 2.47 8.35 -3.04
C GLY A 60 2.25 7.86 -4.47
N ALA A 61 1.35 6.89 -4.64
CA ALA A 61 1.08 6.27 -5.92
C ALA A 61 0.06 7.08 -6.73
N THR A 62 0.27 7.15 -8.05
CA THR A 62 -0.63 7.85 -8.98
C THR A 62 -1.88 7.05 -9.35
N ASN A 63 -1.79 5.72 -9.30
CA ASN A 63 -2.89 4.80 -9.56
C ASN A 63 -2.71 3.51 -8.75
N LEU A 64 -3.72 2.65 -8.74
CA LEU A 64 -3.73 1.41 -7.94
C LEU A 64 -2.60 0.46 -8.37
N LEU A 65 -2.30 0.37 -9.66
CA LEU A 65 -1.27 -0.51 -10.19
C LEU A 65 0.15 -0.03 -9.80
N ASN A 66 0.34 1.29 -9.77
CA ASN A 66 1.53 1.94 -9.25
C ASN A 66 1.65 1.69 -7.73
N ALA A 67 0.55 1.74 -6.97
CA ALA A 67 0.54 1.42 -5.54
C ALA A 67 0.97 -0.02 -5.29
N VAL A 68 0.44 -0.97 -6.06
CA VAL A 68 0.85 -2.39 -6.03
C VAL A 68 2.33 -2.52 -6.37
N SER A 69 2.80 -1.87 -7.43
CA SER A 69 4.21 -1.92 -7.85
C SER A 69 5.15 -1.40 -6.76
N ILE A 70 4.83 -0.26 -6.14
CA ILE A 70 5.59 0.31 -5.02
C ILE A 70 5.57 -0.65 -3.83
N ALA A 71 4.42 -1.24 -3.52
CA ALA A 71 4.31 -2.16 -2.40
C ALA A 71 5.12 -3.45 -2.60
N LEU A 72 5.16 -3.99 -3.83
CA LEU A 72 6.01 -5.14 -4.19
C LEU A 72 7.50 -4.78 -4.08
N LEU A 73 7.91 -3.65 -4.68
CA LEU A 73 9.30 -3.21 -4.66
C LEU A 73 9.81 -2.90 -3.24
N ARG A 74 8.93 -2.50 -2.33
CA ARG A 74 9.24 -2.23 -0.92
C ARG A 74 9.11 -3.47 -0.03
N GLY A 75 8.71 -4.63 -0.55
CA GLY A 75 8.43 -5.83 0.27
C GLY A 75 7.23 -5.67 1.21
N LEU A 76 6.36 -4.70 0.95
CA LEU A 76 5.15 -4.46 1.74
C LEU A 76 4.04 -5.45 1.41
N ILE A 77 4.10 -6.15 0.28
CA ILE A 77 3.24 -7.29 -0.03
C ILE A 77 4.09 -8.37 -0.70
N GLU A 78 3.78 -9.63 -0.46
CA GLU A 78 4.41 -10.77 -1.12
C GLU A 78 3.43 -11.33 -2.16
N GLN A 79 3.96 -11.71 -3.32
CA GLN A 79 3.23 -12.56 -4.26
C GLN A 79 3.87 -13.93 -4.16
N ASP A 80 3.09 -14.89 -3.66
CA ASP A 80 3.37 -16.29 -3.90
C ASP A 80 3.10 -16.51 -5.40
N ILE A 81 4.17 -16.61 -6.18
CA ILE A 81 4.16 -16.75 -7.64
C ILE A 81 3.96 -18.22 -7.99
#